data_AF-A0A075I5M8-F1
#
_entry.id   AF-A0A075I5M8-F1
#
_cell.length_a   1.000
_cell.length_b   1.000
_cell.length_c   1.000
_cell.angle_alpha   90.00
_cell.angle_beta   90.00
_cell.angle_gamma   90.00
#
_symmetry.space_group_name_H-M   'P 1'
#
loop_
_entity.id
_entity.type
_entity.pdbx_description
1 polymer ?
#
loop_
_entity_poly.entity_id
_entity_poly.type
_entity_poly.pdbx_seq_one_letter_code
_entity_poly.pdbx_strand_id
1 'polypeptide(L)'
;MIKKGIPVGFGMGSSAGSAAAAAVAFNKLFRLNLDSNSLVKFAGVGEKASAGSVHYDNVAASVLGGFVIVRTNPLDVIRIEPPKDLAFSLAIPKLKVPQKKQKYQEV
;
A
#
# COMPACT_ATOMS: atom_id res chain seq x y z
N MET A 1 -14.65 -0.86 13.23
CA MET A 1 -13.20 -1.15 13.34
C MET A 1 -12.81 -2.08 12.18
N ILE A 2 -11.68 -1.87 11.51
CA ILE A 2 -11.25 -2.73 10.37
C ILE A 2 -10.52 -3.96 10.92
N LYS A 3 -10.90 -5.17 10.47
CA LYS A 3 -10.14 -6.39 10.77
C LYS A 3 -8.83 -6.39 9.98
N LYS A 4 -7.71 -6.17 10.67
CA LYS A 4 -6.38 -6.15 10.06
C LYS A 4 -5.86 -7.57 9.85
N GLY A 5 -5.60 -7.95 8.60
CA GLY A 5 -4.90 -9.20 8.24
C GLY A 5 -3.39 -9.04 8.06
N ILE A 6 -2.88 -7.80 8.04
CA ILE A 6 -1.47 -7.49 7.78
C ILE A 6 -0.81 -7.01 9.08
N PRO A 7 0.23 -7.71 9.58
CA PRO A 7 0.97 -7.28 10.77
C PRO A 7 1.50 -5.85 10.64
N VAL A 8 1.30 -5.04 11.67
CA VAL A 8 1.77 -3.66 11.71
C VAL A 8 3.25 -3.64 12.07
N GLY A 9 4.04 -2.79 11.39
CA GLY A 9 5.45 -2.57 11.71
C GLY A 9 6.44 -3.52 11.04
N PHE A 10 5.98 -4.52 10.27
CA PHE A 10 6.83 -5.51 9.59
C PHE A 10 7.18 -5.16 8.14
N GLY A 11 6.98 -3.91 7.70
CA GLY A 11 7.28 -3.49 6.33
C GLY A 11 6.32 -4.03 5.26
N MET A 12 5.17 -4.59 5.66
CA MET A 12 4.22 -5.26 4.76
C MET A 12 3.10 -4.35 4.22
N GLY A 13 3.25 -3.03 4.31
CA GLY A 13 2.24 -2.09 3.80
C GLY A 13 0.89 -2.12 4.56
N SER A 14 0.85 -2.41 5.86
CA SER A 14 -0.42 -2.49 6.61
C SER A 14 -1.25 -1.18 6.58
N SER A 15 -0.61 -0.01 6.54
CA SER A 15 -1.27 1.30 6.35
C SER A 15 -1.84 1.44 4.95
N ALA A 16 -0.99 1.24 3.94
CA ALA A 16 -1.36 1.26 2.52
C ALA A 16 -2.52 0.31 2.22
N GLY A 17 -2.50 -0.92 2.75
CA GLY A 17 -3.56 -1.92 2.56
C GLY A 17 -4.92 -1.46 3.07
N SER A 18 -4.98 -0.75 4.20
CA SER A 18 -6.25 -0.20 4.69
C SER A 18 -6.72 1.01 3.89
N ALA A 19 -5.80 1.88 3.46
CA ALA A 19 -6.15 3.01 2.62
C ALA A 19 -6.63 2.55 1.23
N ALA A 20 -5.98 1.54 0.66
CA ALA A 20 -6.37 0.87 -0.58
C ALA A 20 -7.75 0.22 -0.45
N ALA A 21 -7.98 -0.55 0.62
CA ALA A 21 -9.27 -1.18 0.87
C ALA A 21 -10.41 -0.15 0.95
N ALA A 22 -10.19 0.97 1.64
CA ALA A 22 -11.16 2.06 1.69
C ALA A 22 -11.42 2.68 0.31
N ALA A 23 -10.36 3.08 -0.41
CA ALA A 23 -10.50 3.70 -1.73
C ALA A 23 -11.22 2.78 -2.73
N VAL A 24 -10.82 1.51 -2.81
CA VAL A 24 -11.45 0.50 -3.68
C VAL A 24 -12.91 0.25 -3.30
N ALA A 25 -13.21 0.15 -2.00
CA ALA A 25 -14.57 -0.07 -1.53
C ALA A 25 -15.49 1.10 -1.89
N PHE A 26 -15.04 2.34 -1.67
CA PHE A 26 -15.82 3.53 -2.03
C PHE A 26 -15.98 3.71 -3.54
N ASN A 27 -14.92 3.47 -4.33
CA ASN A 27 -15.01 3.49 -5.79
C ASN A 27 -16.10 2.53 -6.30
N LYS A 28 -16.16 1.32 -5.73
CA LYS A 28 -17.19 0.31 -6.07
C LYS A 28 -18.57 0.67 -5.53
N LEU A 29 -18.68 1.08 -4.27
CA LEU A 29 -19.95 1.38 -3.60
C LEU A 29 -20.71 2.51 -4.30
N PHE A 30 -19.99 3.56 -4.71
CA PHE A 30 -20.55 4.74 -5.36
C PHE A 30 -20.43 4.72 -6.89
N ARG A 31 -19.89 3.64 -7.47
CA ARG A 31 -19.72 3.46 -8.93
C ARG A 31 -18.99 4.65 -9.58
N LEU A 32 -17.92 5.10 -8.96
CA LEU A 32 -17.22 6.33 -9.35
C LEU A 32 -16.39 6.18 -10.64
N ASN A 33 -16.15 4.94 -11.09
CA ASN A 33 -15.37 4.63 -12.30
C ASN A 33 -14.00 5.33 -12.34
N LEU A 34 -13.34 5.43 -11.18
CA LEU A 34 -12.02 6.04 -11.08
C LEU A 34 -10.98 5.20 -11.83
N ASP A 35 -10.10 5.87 -12.57
CA ASP A 35 -8.91 5.25 -13.16
C ASP A 35 -7.88 4.87 -12.10
N SER A 36 -6.91 4.05 -12.49
CA SER A 36 -5.86 3.53 -11.61
C SER A 36 -5.05 4.63 -10.90
N ASN A 37 -4.64 5.68 -11.61
CA ASN A 37 -3.84 6.76 -11.03
C ASN A 37 -4.67 7.57 -10.03
N SER A 38 -5.92 7.86 -10.36
CA SER A 38 -6.86 8.52 -9.44
C SER A 38 -7.11 7.69 -8.19
N LEU A 39 -7.34 6.39 -8.34
CA LEU A 39 -7.60 5.49 -7.21
C LEU A 39 -6.39 5.37 -6.27
N VAL A 40 -5.19 5.23 -6.84
CA VAL A 40 -3.92 5.22 -6.08
C VAL A 40 -3.69 6.57 -5.40
N LYS A 41 -3.99 7.68 -6.08
CA LYS A 41 -3.88 9.03 -5.49
C LYS A 41 -4.76 9.18 -4.25
N PHE A 42 -6.03 8.77 -4.32
CA PHE A 42 -6.94 8.86 -3.17
C PHE A 42 -6.54 7.92 -2.03
N ALA A 43 -6.12 6.69 -2.35
CA ALA A 43 -5.57 5.79 -1.36
C ALA A 43 -4.30 6.38 -0.70
N GLY A 44 -3.45 7.08 -1.46
CA GLY A 44 -2.27 7.78 -0.95
C GLY A 44 -2.63 8.87 0.06
N VAL A 45 -3.70 9.63 -0.16
CA VAL A 45 -4.21 10.62 0.82
C VAL A 45 -4.60 9.93 2.13
N GLY A 46 -5.28 8.77 2.05
CA GLY A 46 -5.62 7.96 3.22
C GLY A 46 -4.40 7.43 3.97
N GLU A 47 -3.36 7.01 3.24
CA GLU A 47 -2.11 6.58 3.86
C GLU A 47 -1.41 7.75 4.56
N LYS A 48 -1.35 8.93 3.94
CA LYS A 48 -0.81 10.14 4.56
C LYS A 48 -1.49 10.44 5.89
N ALA A 49 -2.82 10.34 5.92
CA ALA A 49 -3.61 10.58 7.12
C ALA A 49 -3.34 9.53 8.21
N SER A 50 -3.13 8.26 7.84
CA SER A 50 -2.91 7.17 8.79
C SER A 50 -1.46 7.03 9.28
N ALA A 51 -0.47 7.34 8.43
CA ALA A 51 0.95 7.04 8.66
C ALA A 51 1.86 8.28 8.58
N GLY A 52 1.29 9.47 8.35
CA GLY A 52 2.00 10.76 8.27
C GLY A 52 2.79 10.98 6.97
N SER A 53 2.89 9.97 6.12
CA SER A 53 3.64 9.99 4.86
C SER A 53 2.99 9.03 3.87
N VAL A 54 3.23 9.26 2.57
CA VAL A 54 2.73 8.41 1.49
C VAL A 54 3.88 7.61 0.91
N HIS A 55 3.71 6.30 0.82
CA HIS A 55 4.61 5.39 0.14
C HIS A 55 3.85 4.83 -1.07
N TYR A 56 3.93 5.54 -2.19
CA TYR A 56 3.10 5.24 -3.37
C TYR A 56 3.37 3.87 -3.97
N ASP A 57 4.56 3.32 -3.80
CA ASP A 57 4.91 1.93 -4.13
C ASP A 57 4.01 0.92 -3.40
N ASN A 58 3.89 1.03 -2.08
CA ASN A 58 3.02 0.16 -1.27
C ASN A 58 1.55 0.40 -1.57
N VAL A 59 1.13 1.66 -1.74
CA VAL A 59 -0.26 2.01 -2.04
C VAL A 59 -0.66 1.49 -3.41
N ALA A 60 0.15 1.72 -4.44
CA ALA A 60 -0.11 1.24 -5.78
C ALA A 60 -0.21 -0.29 -5.83
N ALA A 61 0.74 -1.00 -5.20
CA ALA A 61 0.71 -2.46 -5.13
C ALA A 61 -0.54 -2.97 -4.41
N SER A 62 -0.93 -2.31 -3.31
CA SER A 62 -2.11 -2.66 -2.53
C SER A 62 -3.43 -2.40 -3.26
N VAL A 63 -3.49 -1.37 -4.12
CA VAL A 63 -4.68 -1.00 -4.89
C VAL A 63 -4.83 -1.85 -6.15
N LEU A 64 -3.75 -2.03 -6.90
CA LEU A 64 -3.78 -2.58 -8.24
C LEU A 64 -3.43 -4.08 -8.28
N GLY A 65 -2.68 -4.60 -7.30
CA GLY A 65 -2.08 -5.93 -7.37
C GLY A 65 -1.00 -6.04 -8.45
N GLY A 66 -0.45 -7.24 -8.62
CA GLY A 66 0.63 -7.51 -9.57
C GLY A 66 1.96 -6.86 -9.17
N PHE A 67 2.82 -6.61 -10.16
CA PHE A 67 4.04 -5.83 -9.99
C PHE A 67 3.79 -4.40 -10.46
N VAL A 68 4.17 -3.41 -9.66
CA VAL A 68 3.90 -2.00 -9.98
C VAL A 68 5.18 -1.19 -10.06
N ILE A 69 5.20 -0.26 -11.01
CA ILE A 69 6.24 0.77 -11.15
C ILE A 69 5.55 2.11 -10.96
N VAL A 70 6.09 2.93 -10.06
CA VAL A 70 5.52 4.23 -9.72
C VAL A 70 6.50 5.33 -10.12
N ARG A 71 6.02 6.26 -10.94
CA ARG A 71 6.66 7.55 -11.18
C ARG A 71 5.90 8.61 -10.39
N THR A 72 6.62 9.48 -9.71
CA THR A 72 6.06 10.64 -9.01
C THR A 72 6.41 11.91 -9.79
N ASN A 73 5.48 12.87 -9.82
CA ASN A 73 5.57 14.15 -10.55
C ASN A 73 5.67 14.06 -12.09
N PRO A 74 4.55 13.79 -12.81
CA PRO A 74 3.21 13.49 -12.30
C PRO A 74 3.12 12.05 -11.76
N LEU A 75 2.09 11.78 -10.95
CA LEU A 75 1.82 10.40 -10.52
C LEU A 75 1.41 9.57 -11.73
N ASP A 76 2.23 8.56 -12.04
CA ASP A 76 1.98 7.61 -13.11
C ASP A 76 2.33 6.21 -12.61
N VAL A 77 1.37 5.30 -12.68
CA VAL A 77 1.47 3.95 -12.13
C VAL A 77 1.28 2.94 -13.24
N ILE A 78 2.32 2.13 -13.46
CA ILE A 78 2.32 1.06 -14.45
C ILE A 78 2.20 -0.26 -13.70
N ARG A 79 1.19 -1.06 -14.04
CA ARG A 79 1.05 -2.43 -13.55
C ARG A 79 1.56 -3.42 -14.60
N ILE A 80 2.35 -4.37 -14.15
CA ILE A 80 2.89 -5.48 -14.91
C ILE A 80 2.38 -6.77 -14.27
N GLU A 81 1.85 -7.67 -15.07
CA GLU A 81 1.43 -8.97 -14.56
C GLU A 81 2.65 -9.87 -14.33
N PRO A 82 2.80 -10.40 -13.10
CA PRO A 82 3.89 -11.32 -12.83
C PRO A 82 3.69 -12.65 -13.59
N PRO A 83 4.77 -13.40 -13.84
CA PRO A 83 4.68 -14.77 -14.31
C PRO A 83 3.75 -15.61 -13.42
N LYS A 84 2.95 -16.49 -14.03
CA LYS A 84 1.95 -17.30 -13.30
C LYS A 84 2.57 -18.28 -12.31
N ASP A 85 3.83 -18.64 -12.54
CA ASP A 85 4.65 -19.55 -11.75
C ASP A 85 5.55 -18.81 -10.73
N LEU A 86 5.41 -17.49 -10.61
CA LEU A 86 6.15 -16.72 -9.60
C LEU A 86 5.62 -17.05 -8.20
N ALA A 87 6.48 -17.63 -7.37
CA ALA A 87 6.19 -17.93 -5.97
C ALA A 87 7.01 -17.03 -5.04
N PHE A 88 6.42 -16.63 -3.92
CA PHE A 88 7.10 -15.90 -2.85
C PHE A 88 6.97 -16.67 -1.53
N SER A 89 8.06 -16.73 -0.77
CA SER A 89 8.04 -17.18 0.62
C SER A 89 8.16 -15.97 1.54
N LEU A 90 7.29 -15.90 2.54
CA LEU A 90 7.20 -14.77 3.45
C LEU A 90 7.41 -15.24 4.89
N ALA A 91 8.56 -14.88 5.46
CA ALA A 91 8.88 -15.16 6.85
C ALA A 91 8.63 -13.89 7.68
N ILE A 92 7.69 -13.96 8.63
CA ILE A 92 7.42 -12.88 9.58
C ILE A 92 8.05 -13.26 10.92
N PRO A 93 9.10 -12.53 11.37
CA PRO A 93 9.72 -12.84 12.64
C PRO A 93 8.77 -12.56 13.81
N LYS A 94 8.77 -13.42 14.84
CA LYS A 94 7.99 -13.22 16.07
C LYS A 94 8.73 -12.29 17.03
N LEU A 95 8.89 -11.03 16.63
CA LEU A 95 9.57 -10.00 17.41
C LEU A 95 8.61 -8.84 17.70
N LYS A 96 8.75 -8.19 18.87
CA LYS A 96 8.04 -6.94 19.14
C LYS A 96 8.76 -5.81 18.40
N VAL A 97 8.18 -5.36 17.29
CA VAL A 97 8.68 -4.18 16.56
C VAL A 97 8.25 -2.91 17.30
N PRO A 98 9.14 -1.91 17.47
CA PRO A 98 8.77 -0.62 18.03
C PRO A 98 7.64 0.03 17.23
N GLN A 99 6.67 0.65 17.90
CA GLN A 99 5.54 1.30 17.23
C GLN A 99 5.93 2.54 16.41
N LYS A 100 7.10 3.13 16.67
CA LYS A 100 7.64 4.25 15.89
C LYS A 100 8.77 3.76 15.00
N LYS A 101 8.79 4.20 13.73
CA LYS A 101 9.98 4.20 12.88
C LYS A 101 11.07 5.02 13.62
N GLN A 102 11.93 4.36 14.39
CA GLN A 102 13.16 4.99 14.86
C GLN A 102 13.98 5.25 13.60
N LYS A 103 14.35 6.51 13.37
CA LYS A 103 15.43 6.82 12.44
C LYS A 103 16.65 6.11 13.01
N TYR A 104 17.12 5.06 12.36
CA TYR A 104 18.49 4.61 12.58
C TYR A 104 19.36 5.81 12.22
N GLN A 105 19.89 6.51 13.23
CA GLN A 105 21.04 7.37 13.02
C GLN A 105 22.21 6.40 12.87
N GLU A 106 22.80 6.40 11.68
CA GLU A 106 24.08 5.75 11.44
C GLU A 106 25.09 6.32 12.44
N VAL A 107 25.88 5.42 13.02
CA VAL A 107 26.99 5.73 13.93
C VAL A 107 28.16 6.29 13.15
#